data_AF-A0A2D9CGD1-F1
#
_entry.id   AF-A0A2D9CGD1-F1
#
_cell.length_a   1.000
_cell.length_b   1.000
_cell.length_c   1.000
_cell.angle_alpha   90.00
_cell.angle_beta   90.00
_cell.angle_gamma   90.00
#
_symmetry.space_group_name_H-M   'P 1'
#
loop_
_entity.id
_entity.type
_entity.pdbx_description
1 polymer ?
#
loop_
_entity_poly.entity_id
_entity_poly.type
_entity_poly.pdbx_seq_one_letter_code
_entity_poly.pdbx_strand_id
1 'polypeptide(L)'
;MSKFLKPHVSNQSLLNPKSGDPDGFVSNDGMWAAVPWAGKKKGFCIIHNGSQVHSVKTYKQALDYIKKYSKIKKKATSSLEQFL
;
A
#
# COMPACT_ATOMS: atom_id res chain seq x y z
N MET A 1 7.14 -19.12 -2.57
CA MET A 1 7.26 -17.64 -2.65
C MET A 1 7.68 -17.11 -1.30
N SER A 2 8.89 -16.54 -1.20
CA SER A 2 9.36 -15.85 0.01
C SER A 2 8.46 -14.64 0.30
N LYS A 3 8.03 -14.45 1.56
CA LYS A 3 7.24 -13.27 1.95
C LYS A 3 8.17 -12.06 2.05
N PHE A 4 7.76 -10.92 1.49
CA PHE A 4 8.51 -9.69 1.64
C PHE A 4 8.66 -9.35 3.13
N LEU A 5 9.90 -9.16 3.60
CA LEU A 5 10.17 -8.68 4.95
C LEU A 5 9.72 -7.22 5.02
N LYS A 6 8.58 -6.96 5.65
CA LYS A 6 8.09 -5.59 5.84
C LYS A 6 9.09 -4.81 6.72
N PRO A 7 9.34 -3.53 6.41
CA PRO A 7 10.14 -2.67 7.28
C PRO A 7 9.52 -2.62 8.68
N HIS A 8 10.38 -2.45 9.70
CA HIS A 8 9.95 -2.37 11.08
C HIS A 8 9.06 -1.13 11.26
N VAL A 9 7.77 -1.35 11.51
CA VAL A 9 6.81 -0.31 11.84
C VAL A 9 6.74 -0.20 13.35
N SER A 10 6.87 1.01 13.88
CA SER A 10 6.77 1.22 15.32
C SER A 10 5.36 0.81 15.77
N ASN A 11 5.23 -0.09 16.75
CA ASN A 11 3.94 -0.53 17.29
C ASN A 11 3.28 0.63 18.06
N GLN A 12 2.73 1.60 17.35
CA GLN A 12 2.11 2.80 17.92
C GLN A 12 0.80 2.50 18.68
N SER A 13 0.27 1.27 18.57
CA SER A 13 -0.93 0.85 19.31
C SER A 13 -0.74 0.81 20.82
N LEU A 14 0.49 0.73 21.33
CA LEU A 14 0.77 0.82 22.77
C LEU A 14 0.58 2.24 23.32
N LEU A 15 0.68 3.26 22.46
CA LEU A 15 0.65 4.67 22.87
C LEU A 15 -0.54 5.44 22.29
N ASN A 16 -1.34 4.85 21.41
CA ASN A 16 -2.47 5.52 20.76
C ASN A 16 -3.70 4.59 20.64
N PRO A 17 -4.85 4.92 21.27
CA PRO A 17 -6.04 4.07 21.27
C PRO A 17 -6.82 4.10 19.93
N LYS A 18 -6.48 5.01 19.02
CA LYS A 18 -7.02 5.04 17.66
C LYS A 18 -6.03 4.36 16.72
N SER A 19 -6.42 3.21 16.18
CA SER A 19 -5.70 2.49 15.14
C SER A 19 -5.60 3.34 13.87
N GLY A 20 -4.52 4.10 13.73
CA GLY A 20 -4.02 4.57 12.45
C GLY A 20 -2.83 3.70 12.05
N ASP A 21 -2.50 3.68 10.77
CA ASP A 21 -1.18 3.29 10.28
C ASP A 21 -0.44 4.58 9.87
N PRO A 22 0.16 5.35 10.81
CA PRO A 22 0.77 6.64 10.50
C PRO A 22 2.06 6.48 9.69
N ASP A 23 2.66 5.29 9.75
CA ASP A 23 3.97 4.97 9.18
C ASP A 23 3.88 4.46 7.74
N GLY A 24 2.67 4.29 7.18
CA GLY A 24 2.45 3.82 5.81
C GLY A 24 2.01 2.37 5.67
N PHE A 25 1.90 1.90 4.43
CA PHE A 25 1.49 0.54 4.08
C PHE A 25 2.45 -0.07 3.06
N VAL A 26 2.75 -1.36 3.19
CA VAL A 26 3.45 -2.14 2.16
C VAL A 26 2.72 -3.46 1.97
N SER A 27 2.49 -3.85 0.72
CA SER A 27 1.84 -5.13 0.39
C SER A 27 2.76 -6.31 0.67
N ASN A 28 2.19 -7.49 0.93
CA ASN A 28 2.96 -8.70 1.28
C ASN A 28 3.88 -9.21 0.17
N ASP A 29 3.58 -8.85 -1.08
CA ASP A 29 4.41 -9.13 -2.26
C ASP A 29 5.50 -8.07 -2.50
N GLY A 30 5.52 -6.99 -1.70
CA GLY A 30 6.49 -5.90 -1.83
C GLY A 30 6.29 -5.01 -3.06
N MET A 31 5.25 -5.22 -3.88
CA MET A 31 5.06 -4.48 -5.13
C MET A 31 4.41 -3.10 -4.91
N TRP A 32 3.62 -2.94 -3.85
CA TRP A 32 2.88 -1.72 -3.54
C TRP A 32 3.30 -1.14 -2.20
N ALA A 33 3.47 0.18 -2.16
CA ALA A 33 3.68 0.92 -0.93
C ALA A 33 2.84 2.21 -0.89
N ALA A 34 2.29 2.55 0.26
CA ALA A 34 1.76 3.87 0.58
C ALA A 34 2.69 4.52 1.60
N VAL A 35 3.48 5.49 1.15
CA VAL A 35 4.50 6.16 1.96
C VAL A 35 3.96 7.51 2.42
N PRO A 36 3.85 7.76 3.73
CA PRO A 36 3.49 9.09 4.23
C PRO A 36 4.62 10.07 3.92
N TRP A 37 4.25 11.28 3.49
CA TRP A 37 5.19 12.39 3.29
C TRP A 37 4.76 13.59 4.11
N ALA A 38 5.74 14.26 4.72
CA ALA A 38 5.55 15.45 5.54
C ALA A 38 6.37 16.62 4.96
N GLY A 39 5.73 17.79 4.84
CA GLY A 39 6.29 19.02 4.30
C GLY A 39 5.25 20.15 4.36
N LYS A 40 5.24 21.10 3.40
CA LYS A 40 4.19 22.14 3.32
C LYS A 40 2.78 21.57 3.12
N LYS A 41 2.67 20.35 2.59
CA LYS A 41 1.42 19.59 2.44
C LYS A 41 1.64 18.19 3.01
N LYS A 42 0.63 17.66 3.70
CA LYS A 42 0.62 16.30 4.24
C LYS A 42 -0.16 15.37 3.31
N GLY A 43 0.28 14.12 3.17
CA GLY A 43 -0.46 13.12 2.40
C GLY A 43 0.26 11.77 2.33
N PHE A 44 -0.04 11.01 1.28
CA PHE A 44 0.53 9.70 1.01
C PHE A 44 0.91 9.60 -0.46
N CYS A 45 2.15 9.16 -0.70
CA CYS A 45 2.64 8.78 -2.01
C CYS A 45 2.40 7.28 -2.22
N ILE A 46 1.72 6.93 -3.31
CA ILE A 46 1.50 5.53 -3.70
C ILE A 46 2.58 5.15 -4.69
N ILE A 47 3.33 4.10 -4.38
CA ILE A 47 4.44 3.58 -5.16
C ILE A 47 4.08 2.18 -5.63
N HIS A 48 4.34 1.90 -6.91
CA HIS A 48 4.23 0.56 -7.51
C HIS A 48 5.53 0.23 -8.25
N ASN A 49 6.16 -0.90 -7.92
CA ASN A 49 7.42 -1.36 -8.53
C ASN A 49 8.51 -0.27 -8.61
N GLY A 50 8.67 0.53 -7.55
CA GLY A 50 9.67 1.60 -7.47
C GLY A 50 9.30 2.93 -8.13
N SER A 51 8.13 3.04 -8.77
CA SER A 51 7.65 4.30 -9.37
C SER A 51 6.47 4.88 -8.60
N GLN A 52 6.47 6.19 -8.38
CA GLN A 52 5.29 6.90 -7.87
C GLN A 52 4.19 6.87 -8.93
N VAL A 53 3.04 6.31 -8.57
CA VAL A 53 1.88 6.22 -9.47
C VAL A 53 0.80 7.24 -9.12
N HIS A 54 0.67 7.58 -7.84
CA HIS A 54 -0.37 8.50 -7.41
C HIS A 54 -0.05 9.14 -6.04
N SER A 55 -0.76 10.21 -5.70
CA SER A 55 -0.65 10.88 -4.40
C SER A 55 -2.02 11.24 -3.87
N VAL A 56 -2.26 10.97 -2.59
CA VAL A 56 -3.55 11.21 -1.92
C VAL A 56 -3.35 11.90 -0.59
N LYS A 57 -4.43 12.44 -0.01
CA LYS A 57 -4.33 13.18 1.27
C LYS A 57 -4.53 12.28 2.48
N THR A 58 -5.27 11.17 2.32
CA THR A 58 -5.62 10.29 3.43
C THR A 58 -5.17 8.87 3.19
N TYR A 59 -4.86 8.16 4.28
CA TYR A 59 -4.45 6.77 4.24
C TYR A 59 -5.53 5.85 3.62
N LYS A 60 -6.80 6.11 3.95
CA LYS A 60 -7.93 5.36 3.40
C LYS A 60 -7.97 5.42 1.87
N GLN A 61 -7.77 6.61 1.30
CA GLN A 61 -7.69 6.76 -0.16
C GLN A 61 -6.53 5.97 -0.76
N ALA A 62 -5.38 5.92 -0.06
CA ALA A 62 -4.22 5.18 -0.53
C ALA A 62 -4.49 3.67 -0.56
N LEU A 63 -5.06 3.14 0.53
CA LEU A 63 -5.46 1.74 0.61
C LEU A 63 -6.54 1.38 -0.42
N ASP A 64 -7.56 2.22 -0.59
CA ASP A 64 -8.64 1.96 -1.54
C ASP A 64 -8.10 1.92 -2.98
N TYR A 65 -7.16 2.82 -3.30
CA TYR A 65 -6.44 2.79 -4.58
C TYR A 65 -5.69 1.48 -4.77
N ILE A 66 -4.80 1.10 -3.84
CA ILE A 66 -4.01 -0.13 -3.95
C ILE A 66 -4.92 -1.36 -4.07
N LYS A 67 -5.94 -1.46 -3.22
CA LYS A 67 -6.91 -2.58 -3.25
C LYS A 67 -7.66 -2.66 -4.59
N LYS A 68 -8.02 -1.53 -5.19
CA LYS A 68 -8.67 -1.49 -6.52
C LYS A 68 -7.75 -2.14 -7.57
N TYR A 69 -6.48 -1.74 -7.63
CA TYR A 69 -5.52 -2.30 -8.59
C TYR A 69 -5.17 -3.76 -8.31
N SER A 70 -5.03 -4.16 -7.05
CA SER A 70 -4.81 -5.57 -6.69
C SER A 70 -5.97 -6.48 -7.11
N LYS A 71 -7.22 -6.01 -7.01
CA LYS A 71 -8.41 -6.75 -7.48
C LYS A 71 -8.45 -6.88 -9.01
N ILE A 72 -8.08 -5.82 -9.72
CA ILE A 72 -8.00 -5.84 -11.20
C ILE A 72 -6.96 -6.87 -11.66
N LYS A 73 -5.78 -6.91 -11.03
CA LYS A 73 -4.73 -7.88 -11.36
C LYS A 73 -5.20 -9.33 -11.20
N LYS A 74 -5.91 -9.65 -10.10
CA LYS A 74 -6.47 -11.00 -9.87
C LYS A 74 -7.46 -11.44 -10.95
N LYS A 75 -8.29 -10.52 -11.46
CA LYS A 75 -9.23 -10.81 -12.56
C LYS A 75 -8.51 -11.02 -13.90
N ALA A 76 -7.42 -10.30 -14.15
CA ALA A 76 -6.66 -10.42 -15.39
C ALA A 76 -5.90 -11.76 -15.47
N THR A 77 -5.31 -12.22 -14.36
CA THR A 77 -4.58 -13.49 -14.31
C THR A 77 -5.51 -14.70 -14.39
N SER A 78 -6.70 -14.65 -13.77
CA SER A 78 -7.65 -15.76 -13.85
C SER A 78 -8.15 -16.00 -15.27
N SER A 79 -8.28 -14.95 -16.08
CA SER A 79 -8.71 -15.12 -17.47
C SER A 79 -7.61 -15.74 -18.32
N LEU A 80 -6.36 -15.30 -18.20
CA LEU A 80 -5.29 -15.75 -19.10
C LEU A 80 -4.80 -17.17 -18.77
N GLU A 81 -4.67 -17.53 -17.49
CA GLU A 81 -4.29 -18.91 -17.11
C GLU A 81 -5.43 -19.92 -17.31
N GLN A 82 -6.68 -19.47 -17.38
CA GLN A 82 -7.79 -20.37 -17.70
C GLN A 82 -7.89 -20.68 -19.20
N PHE A 83 -7.15 -19.96 -20.05
CA PHE A 83 -7.09 -20.16 -21.49
C PHE A 83 -5.79 -20.84 -21.98
N LEU A 84 -4.77 -20.97 -21.13
CA LEU A 84 -3.50 -21.66 -21.41
C LEU A 84 -3.52 -23.07 -20.80
#